data_AF-A0A926C669-F1
#
_entry.id   AF-A0A926C669-F1
#
_cell.length_a   1.000
_cell.length_b   1.000
_cell.length_c   1.000
_cell.angle_alpha   90.00
_cell.angle_beta   90.00
_cell.angle_gamma   90.00
#
_symmetry.space_group_name_H-M   'P 1'
#
loop_
_entity.id
_entity.type
_entity.pdbx_description
1 polymer ?
#
loop_
_entity_poly.entity_id
_entity_poly.type
_entity_poly.pdbx_seq_one_letter_code
_entity_poly.pdbx_strand_id
1 'polypeptide(L)' 'MRTNRLSAPTFPKRTDVLVVGAGPMGAILGAYLAGQGIDVTVIDKRCRVGPTARWL' A
#
# COMPACT_ATOMS: atom_id res chain seq x y z
N MET A 1 -2.76 32.11 1.70
CA MET A 1 -2.03 30.89 1.30
C MET A 1 -1.69 30.12 2.58
N ARG A 2 -2.52 29.14 2.99
CA ARG A 2 -2.30 28.33 4.21
C ARG A 2 -1.58 27.04 3.79
N THR A 3 -0.31 26.89 4.10
CA THR A 3 0.41 25.62 3.89
C THR A 3 -0.01 24.63 4.99
N ASN A 4 -0.99 23.79 4.69
CA ASN A 4 -1.39 22.72 5.59
C ASN A 4 -0.24 21.69 5.65
N ARG A 5 0.49 21.64 6.77
CA ARG A 5 1.54 20.64 7.00
C ARG A 5 0.82 19.30 7.24
N LEU A 6 0.61 18.52 6.19
CA LEU A 6 0.16 17.13 6.36
C LEU A 6 1.27 16.39 7.10
N SER A 7 0.96 15.83 8.26
CA SER A 7 1.86 14.93 8.98
C SER A 7 2.26 13.80 8.04
N ALA A 8 3.56 13.49 7.97
CA ALA A 8 4.03 12.37 7.16
C ALA A 8 3.33 11.08 7.63
N PRO A 9 2.90 10.21 6.69
CA PRO A 9 2.33 8.92 7.06
C PRO A 9 3.35 8.13 7.89
N THR A 10 2.90 7.59 9.03
CA THR A 10 3.72 6.72 9.87
C THR A 10 3.68 5.31 9.30
N PHE A 11 4.82 4.84 8.80
CA PHE A 11 4.98 3.46 8.35
C PHE A 11 5.60 2.59 9.46
N PRO A 12 5.29 1.29 9.49
CA PRO A 12 6.03 0.36 10.33
C PRO A 12 7.52 0.43 9.98
N LYS A 13 8.39 0.43 11.01
CA LYS A 13 9.85 0.50 10.81
C LYS A 13 10.46 -0.84 10.38
N ARG A 14 9.71 -1.93 10.53
CA ARG A 14 10.09 -3.29 10.17
C ARG A 14 8.89 -4.02 9.61
N THR A 15 9.16 -4.86 8.64
CA THR A 15 8.24 -5.83 8.02
C THR A 15 9.13 -6.86 7.34
N ASP A 16 8.68 -8.09 7.20
CA ASP A 16 9.45 -9.12 6.51
C ASP A 16 9.41 -8.90 5.00
N VAL A 17 8.29 -8.37 4.48
CA VAL A 17 8.11 -8.08 3.05
C VAL A 17 7.46 -6.71 2.83
N LEU A 18 8.08 -5.88 1.99
CA LEU A 18 7.51 -4.61 1.52
C LEU A 18 7.05 -4.73 0.07
N VAL A 19 5.76 -4.55 -0.19
CA VAL A 19 5.18 -4.50 -1.53
C VAL A 19 4.92 -3.06 -1.93
N VAL A 20 5.50 -2.63 -3.05
CA VAL A 20 5.33 -1.27 -3.59
C VAL A 20 4.32 -1.28 -4.74
N GLY A 21 3.17 -0.65 -4.52
CA GLY A 21 2.04 -0.55 -5.44
C GLY A 21 0.87 -1.47 -5.04
N ALA A 22 -0.28 -0.90 -4.70
CA ALA A 22 -1.53 -1.60 -4.38
C ALA A 22 -2.44 -1.74 -5.61
N GLY A 23 -1.84 -2.01 -6.78
CA GLY A 23 -2.56 -2.48 -7.96
C GLY A 23 -3.10 -3.90 -7.77
N PRO A 24 -3.79 -4.48 -8.77
CA PRO A 24 -4.39 -5.82 -8.65
C PRO A 24 -3.41 -6.88 -8.14
N MET A 25 -2.20 -6.93 -8.73
CA MET A 25 -1.18 -7.89 -8.33
C MET A 25 -0.58 -7.60 -6.95
N GLY A 26 -0.35 -6.33 -6.61
CA GLY A 26 0.21 -5.97 -5.30
C GLY A 26 -0.75 -6.25 -4.15
N ALA A 27 -2.06 -6.03 -4.37
CA ALA A 27 -3.09 -6.39 -3.42
C ALA A 27 -3.23 -7.92 -3.26
N ILE A 28 -3.22 -8.68 -4.36
CA ILE A 28 -3.27 -10.15 -4.32
C ILE A 28 -2.04 -10.72 -3.61
N LEU A 29 -0.85 -10.23 -3.95
CA LEU A 29 0.39 -10.68 -3.33
C LEU A 29 0.42 -10.39 -1.83
N GLY A 30 0.04 -9.17 -1.42
CA GLY A 30 -0.05 -8.81 -0.01
C GLY A 30 -1.04 -9.70 0.74
N ALA A 31 -2.23 -9.94 0.19
CA ALA A 31 -3.23 -10.82 0.79
C ALA A 31 -2.76 -12.26 0.88
N TYR A 32 -2.08 -12.76 -0.17
CA TYR A 32 -1.53 -14.12 -0.20
C TYR A 32 -0.47 -14.33 0.88
N LEU A 33 0.52 -13.42 0.98
CA LEU A 33 1.58 -13.48 1.99
C LEU A 33 1.03 -13.35 3.40
N ALA A 34 0.09 -12.43 3.63
CA ALA A 34 -0.59 -12.29 4.91
C ALA A 34 -1.35 -13.57 5.30
N GLY A 35 -2.01 -14.22 4.32
CA GLY A 35 -2.69 -15.50 4.54
C GLY A 35 -1.75 -16.66 4.91
N GLN A 36 -0.45 -16.55 4.62
CA GLN A 36 0.58 -17.49 5.06
C GLN A 36 1.20 -17.10 6.42
N GLY A 37 0.73 -16.03 7.06
CA GLY A 37 1.26 -15.53 8.33
C GLY A 37 2.54 -14.70 8.22
N ILE A 38 2.89 -14.23 7.02
CA ILE A 38 4.06 -13.38 6.80
C ILE A 38 3.70 -11.92 7.12
N ASP A 39 4.55 -11.23 7.88
CA ASP A 39 4.41 -9.79 8.11
C ASP A 39 4.74 -9.05 6.82
N VAL A 40 3.69 -8.54 6.16
CA VAL A 40 3.77 -7.85 4.88
C VAL A 40 3.16 -6.46 4.98
N THR A 41 3.91 -5.47 4.50
CA THR A 41 3.45 -4.09 4.35
C THR A 41 3.24 -3.78 2.87
N VAL A 42 2.04 -3.35 2.48
CA VAL A 42 1.76 -2.86 1.13
C VAL A 42 1.66 -1.34 1.15
N ILE A 43 2.47 -0.66 0.35
CA ILE A 43 2.42 0.80 0.20
C ILE A 43 1.96 1.19 -1.20
N ASP A 44 1.07 2.17 -1.30
CA ASP A 44 0.69 2.79 -2.57
C ASP A 44 0.70 4.31 -2.45
N LYS A 45 1.09 4.99 -3.52
CA LYS A 45 1.07 6.46 -3.57
C LYS A 45 -0.34 7.04 -3.56
N ARG A 46 -1.35 6.24 -3.90
CA ARG A 46 -2.76 6.61 -3.98
C ARG A 46 -3.46 6.10 -2.73
N CYS A 47 -4.17 6.99 -2.06
CA CYS A 47 -5.08 6.64 -0.97
C CYS A 47 -6.40 6.07 -1.53
N ARG A 48 -6.34 5.04 -2.40
CA ARG A 48 -7.51 4.30 -2.90
C ARG A 48 -7.12 2.86 -3.20
N VAL A 49 -7.82 1.93 -2.55
CA VAL A 49 -7.85 0.52 -2.95
C VAL A 49 -8.86 0.39 -4.09
N GLY A 50 -8.40 0.06 -5.29
CA GLY A 50 -9.26 -0.09 -6.46
C GLY A 50 -8.46 -0.21 -7.76
N PRO A 51 -9.02 -0.84 -8.81
CA PRO A 51 -8.31 -1.04 -10.07
C PRO A 51 -7.86 0.30 -10.67
N THR A 52 -6.63 0.33 -11.16
CA THR A 52 -6.05 1.47 -11.89
C THR A 52 -6.73 1.69 -13.25
N ALA A 53 -7.65 0.81 -13.66
CA ALA A 53 -8.41 0.84 -14.90
C ALA A 53 -9.49 1.93 -14.87
N ARG A 54 -9.08 3.20 -14.91
CA ARG A 54 -9.94 4.34 -15.27
C ARG A 54 -9.48 4.97 -16.58
N TRP A 55 -9.30 4.12 -17.59
CA TRP A 55 -9.04 4.50 -18.99
C TRP A 55 -10.04 3.82 -19.93
N LEU A 56 -11.30 3.76 -19.49
CA LEU A 56 -12.48 3.55 -20.32
C LEU A 56 -13.50 4.62 -19.92
#